data_AF-A0A7S2TCV5-F1
#
_entry.id   AF-A0A7S2TCV5-F1
#
_cell.length_a   1.000
_cell.length_b   1.000
_cell.length_c   1.000
_cell.angle_alpha   90.00
_cell.angle_beta   90.00
_cell.angle_gamma   90.00
#
_symmetry.space_group_name_H-M   'P 1'
#
loop_
_entity.id
_entity.type
_entity.pdbx_description
1 polymer ?
#
loop_
_entity_poly.entity_id
_entity_poly.type
_entity_poly.pdbx_seq_one_letter_code
_entity_poly.pdbx_strand_id
1 'polypeptide(L)'
;YYITFEDLQPPTNDQDFLMKNNCEAPGGVCWKTAYGDLFLSWYQEMLVRHASNVAKKGAAMSQKLEARLRGKIAGIHWKHTTNGGPLAAMAAGYYYQNYQPIVSAFKANNLGLTFTCLEMF
;
A
#
# COMPACT_ATOMS: atom_id res chain seq x y z
N TYR A 1 4.52 -7.35 -30.79
CA TYR A 1 3.45 -7.96 -29.97
C TYR A 1 2.82 -6.84 -29.16
N TYR A 2 1.50 -6.70 -29.19
CA TYR A 2 0.77 -5.75 -28.34
C TYR A 2 0.20 -6.53 -27.15
N ILE A 3 0.30 -5.97 -25.95
CA ILE A 3 -0.25 -6.54 -24.71
C ILE A 3 -1.73 -6.10 -24.63
N THR A 4 -2.68 -7.01 -24.39
CA THR A 4 -4.08 -6.64 -24.14
C THR A 4 -4.37 -6.51 -22.65
N PHE A 5 -5.56 -6.00 -22.30
CA PHE A 5 -5.94 -5.86 -20.90
C PHE A 5 -6.08 -7.23 -20.20
N GLU A 6 -6.52 -8.26 -20.93
CA GLU A 6 -6.67 -9.62 -20.44
C GLU A 6 -5.32 -10.27 -20.08
N ASP A 7 -4.25 -9.84 -20.73
CA ASP A 7 -2.89 -10.28 -20.46
C ASP A 7 -2.33 -9.68 -19.16
N LEU A 8 -2.94 -8.63 -18.60
CA LEU A 8 -2.50 -8.01 -17.35
C LEU A 8 -2.91 -8.87 -16.16
N GLN A 9 -1.91 -9.44 -15.49
CA GLN A 9 -2.10 -10.23 -14.27
C GLN A 9 -1.24 -9.64 -13.14
N PRO A 10 -1.63 -9.84 -11.87
CA PRO A 10 -0.74 -9.59 -10.73
C PRO A 10 0.58 -10.38 -10.85
N PRO A 11 1.65 -9.97 -10.15
CA PRO A 11 2.91 -10.70 -10.17
C PRO A 11 2.70 -12.14 -9.69
N THR A 12 3.15 -13.11 -10.49
CA THR A 12 2.98 -14.54 -10.20
C THR A 12 4.00 -15.09 -9.19
N ASN A 13 5.08 -14.34 -8.95
CA ASN A 13 6.12 -14.65 -7.98
C ASN A 13 6.56 -13.36 -7.28
N ASP A 14 6.28 -13.26 -5.98
CA ASP A 14 6.56 -12.09 -5.17
C ASP A 14 8.06 -11.91 -4.92
N GLN A 15 8.80 -13.00 -4.72
CA GLN A 15 10.25 -12.96 -4.54
C GLN A 15 10.94 -12.43 -5.80
N ASP A 16 10.52 -12.85 -6.98
CA ASP A 16 11.08 -12.34 -8.22
C ASP A 16 10.70 -10.87 -8.44
N PHE A 17 9.44 -10.53 -8.20
CA PHE A 17 8.94 -9.17 -8.35
C PHE A 17 9.60 -8.15 -7.41
N LEU A 18 9.80 -8.52 -6.14
CA LEU A 18 10.31 -7.65 -5.08
C LEU A 18 11.83 -7.73 -4.90
N MET A 19 12.44 -8.89 -5.11
CA MET A 19 13.84 -9.15 -4.73
C MET A 19 14.80 -9.44 -5.87
N LYS A 20 14.36 -10.02 -7.00
CA LYS A 20 15.31 -10.50 -8.03
C LYS A 20 15.58 -9.50 -9.13
N ASN A 21 16.78 -9.66 -9.69
CA ASN A 21 17.33 -8.89 -10.81
C ASN A 21 17.02 -9.49 -12.19
N ASN A 22 15.94 -10.27 -12.33
CA ASN A 22 15.66 -11.11 -13.50
C ASN A 22 14.65 -10.52 -14.48
N CYS A 23 14.38 -9.22 -14.39
CA CYS A 23 13.57 -8.49 -15.37
C CYS A 23 14.44 -7.51 -16.15
N GLU A 24 14.00 -7.21 -17.37
CA GLU A 24 14.70 -6.39 -18.37
C GLU A 24 14.86 -4.90 -17.98
N ALA A 25 14.49 -4.52 -16.75
CA ALA A 25 14.58 -3.15 -16.27
C ALA A 25 16.03 -2.73 -15.94
N PRO A 26 16.39 -1.45 -16.13
CA PRO A 26 17.65 -0.90 -15.64
C PRO A 26 17.80 -1.13 -14.12
N GLY A 27 18.83 -1.87 -13.72
CA GLY A 27 19.08 -2.25 -12.32
C GLY A 27 18.40 -3.56 -11.88
N GLY A 28 17.71 -4.26 -12.77
CA GLY A 28 17.22 -5.63 -12.58
C GLY A 28 15.92 -5.78 -11.79
N VAL A 29 15.40 -4.74 -11.14
CA VAL A 29 14.32 -4.87 -10.15
C VAL A 29 12.93 -4.64 -10.77
N CYS A 30 12.02 -5.61 -10.62
CA CYS A 30 10.80 -5.65 -11.44
C CYS A 30 9.71 -4.68 -11.01
N TRP A 31 9.63 -4.39 -9.72
CA TRP A 31 8.70 -3.37 -9.22
C TRP A 31 9.02 -1.95 -9.70
N LYS A 32 10.23 -1.70 -10.24
CA LYS A 32 10.62 -0.40 -10.83
C LYS A 32 10.24 -0.26 -12.30
N THR A 33 9.69 -1.30 -12.93
CA THR A 33 9.15 -1.22 -14.30
C THR A 33 7.86 -0.41 -14.33
N ALA A 34 7.42 0.02 -15.52
CA ALA A 34 6.10 0.64 -15.70
C ALA A 34 4.95 -0.29 -15.25
N TYR A 35 5.08 -1.60 -15.47
CA TYR A 35 4.14 -2.59 -14.95
C TYR A 35 4.14 -2.62 -13.41
N GLY A 36 5.32 -2.60 -12.78
CA GLY A 36 5.47 -2.61 -11.33
C GLY A 36 4.87 -1.37 -10.66
N ASP A 37 5.12 -0.19 -11.22
CA ASP A 37 4.52 1.08 -10.78
C ASP A 37 2.99 1.06 -10.92
N LEU A 38 2.48 0.61 -12.07
CA LEU A 38 1.04 0.44 -12.30
C LEU A 38 0.40 -0.50 -11.26
N PHE A 39 0.99 -1.68 -11.06
CA PHE A 39 0.48 -2.69 -10.13
C PHE A 39 0.48 -2.18 -8.68
N LEU A 40 1.61 -1.64 -8.21
CA LEU A 40 1.75 -1.19 -6.82
C LEU A 40 0.92 0.06 -6.52
N SER A 41 0.76 0.96 -7.50
CA SER A 41 -0.14 2.10 -7.41
C SER A 41 -1.60 1.65 -7.28
N TRP A 42 -2.05 0.72 -8.13
CA TRP A 42 -3.38 0.13 -8.02
C TRP A 42 -3.57 -0.59 -6.67
N TYR A 43 -2.57 -1.35 -6.24
CA TYR A 43 -2.63 -2.13 -5.01
C TYR A 43 -2.77 -1.23 -3.77
N GLN A 44 -2.01 -0.12 -3.68
CA GLN A 44 -2.17 0.87 -2.63
C GLN A 44 -3.53 1.59 -2.71
N GLU A 45 -3.98 1.95 -3.91
CA GLU A 45 -5.25 2.64 -4.11
C GLU A 45 -6.44 1.80 -3.61
N MET A 46 -6.36 0.47 -3.67
CA MET A 46 -7.37 -0.39 -3.07
C MET A 46 -7.52 -0.18 -1.55
N LEU A 47 -6.42 0.05 -0.83
CA LEU A 47 -6.46 0.38 0.61
C LEU A 47 -7.04 1.77 0.86
N VAL A 48 -6.69 2.76 0.04
CA VAL A 48 -7.21 4.14 0.10
C VAL A 48 -8.74 4.15 -0.08
N ARG A 49 -9.23 3.43 -1.10
CA ARG A 49 -10.66 3.25 -1.37
C ARG A 49 -11.35 2.51 -0.23
N HIS A 50 -10.74 1.45 0.27
CA HIS A 50 -11.29 0.69 1.39
C HIS A 50 -11.46 1.56 2.63
N ALA A 51 -10.44 2.33 3.03
CA ALA A 51 -10.49 3.23 4.17
C ALA A 51 -11.64 4.25 4.05
N SER A 52 -11.79 4.85 2.87
CA SER A 52 -12.88 5.81 2.58
C SER A 52 -14.25 5.14 2.64
N ASN A 53 -14.39 3.94 2.07
CA ASN A 53 -15.66 3.21 2.05
C ASN A 53 -16.11 2.79 3.45
N VAL A 54 -15.19 2.29 4.29
CA VAL A 54 -15.49 1.93 5.67
C VAL A 54 -15.86 3.16 6.49
N ALA A 55 -15.13 4.27 6.33
CA ALA A 55 -15.44 5.52 7.02
C ALA A 55 -16.84 6.04 6.71
N LYS A 56 -17.22 6.06 5.42
CA LYS A 56 -18.56 6.46 4.99
C LYS A 56 -19.66 5.59 5.61
N LYS A 57 -19.45 4.27 5.67
CA LYS A 57 -20.41 3.34 6.29
C LYS A 57 -20.53 3.56 7.80
N GLY A 58 -19.43 3.89 8.48
CA GLY A 58 -19.42 4.14 9.92
C GLY A 58 -19.87 5.54 10.34
N ALA A 59 -19.97 6.50 9.42
CA ALA A 59 -20.17 7.92 9.73
C ALA A 59 -21.45 8.18 10.56
N ALA A 60 -22.58 7.58 10.16
CA ALA A 60 -23.84 7.73 10.89
C ALA A 60 -23.73 7.20 12.33
N MET A 61 -22.99 6.12 12.54
CA MET A 61 -22.78 5.56 13.87
C MET A 61 -21.83 6.42 14.71
N SER A 62 -20.77 6.94 14.10
CA SER A 62 -19.84 7.89 14.73
C SER A 62 -20.58 9.10 15.30
N GLN A 63 -21.52 9.66 14.52
CA GLN A 63 -22.33 10.79 14.93
C GLN A 63 -23.29 10.42 16.07
N LYS A 64 -24.00 9.29 15.94
CA LYS A 64 -24.97 8.85 16.97
C LYS A 64 -24.31 8.50 18.32
N LEU A 65 -23.06 8.02 18.31
CA LEU A 65 -22.31 7.70 19.53
C LEU A 65 -21.46 8.86 20.05
N GLU A 66 -21.45 10.02 19.38
CA GLU A 66 -20.54 11.14 19.67
C GLU A 66 -19.07 10.70 19.80
N ALA A 67 -18.70 9.66 19.04
CA ALA A 67 -17.41 9.00 19.14
C ALA A 67 -16.67 9.06 17.79
N ARG A 68 -15.38 9.43 17.82
CA ARG A 68 -14.56 9.55 16.60
C ARG A 68 -14.14 8.18 16.07
N LEU A 69 -14.40 7.92 14.80
CA LEU A 69 -13.85 6.76 14.08
C LEU A 69 -12.34 6.86 13.95
N ARG A 70 -11.66 5.73 14.12
CA ARG A 70 -10.21 5.62 13.96
C ARG A 70 -9.86 4.42 13.11
N GLY A 71 -8.82 4.56 12.30
CA GLY A 71 -8.16 3.45 11.61
C GLY A 71 -6.76 3.23 12.17
N LYS A 72 -6.24 2.02 11.95
CA LYS A 72 -4.86 1.66 12.32
C LYS A 72 -4.04 1.45 11.05
N ILE A 73 -2.82 1.99 11.04
CA ILE A 73 -1.80 1.70 10.02
C ILE A 73 -0.70 0.90 10.71
N ALA A 74 -0.31 -0.22 10.10
CA ALA A 74 0.73 -1.08 10.63
C ALA A 74 2.12 -0.48 10.41
N GLY A 75 2.96 -0.51 11.46
CA GLY A 75 4.39 -0.23 11.38
C GLY A 75 5.15 -1.43 10.82
N ILE A 76 5.29 -1.51 9.50
CA ILE A 76 6.04 -2.59 8.84
C ILE A 76 7.54 -2.25 8.88
N HIS A 77 8.17 -2.53 10.01
CA HIS A 77 9.54 -2.09 10.30
C HIS A 77 10.61 -3.10 9.84
N TRP A 78 10.26 -4.36 9.57
CA TRP A 78 11.22 -5.36 9.07
C TRP A 78 11.41 -5.24 7.56
N LYS A 79 12.58 -5.70 7.06
CA LYS A 79 12.96 -5.64 5.63
C LYS A 79 12.87 -4.22 5.04
N HIS A 80 13.12 -3.21 5.87
CA HIS A 80 13.07 -1.79 5.48
C HIS A 80 14.26 -1.37 4.61
N THR A 81 15.47 -1.84 4.94
CA THR A 81 16.75 -1.45 4.30
C THR A 81 17.36 -2.55 3.44
N THR A 82 16.56 -3.52 2.97
CA THR A 82 17.06 -4.60 2.12
C THR A 82 17.46 -4.13 0.72
N ASN A 83 18.30 -4.89 0.01
CA ASN A 83 18.84 -4.59 -1.34
C ASN A 83 17.78 -4.42 -2.47
N GLY A 84 16.49 -4.41 -2.16
CA GLY A 84 15.39 -4.12 -3.08
C GLY A 84 14.47 -2.99 -2.62
N GLY A 85 14.79 -2.28 -1.52
CA GLY A 85 13.92 -1.28 -0.89
C GLY A 85 13.09 -1.84 0.28
N PRO A 86 11.99 -1.18 0.65
CA PRO A 86 11.16 -1.55 1.80
C PRO A 86 10.13 -2.62 1.45
N LEU A 87 10.60 -3.84 1.22
CA LEU A 87 9.85 -4.88 0.54
C LEU A 87 8.61 -5.34 1.29
N ALA A 88 8.73 -5.49 2.61
CA ALA A 88 7.59 -5.90 3.44
C ALA A 88 6.48 -4.84 3.42
N ALA A 89 6.83 -3.55 3.42
CA ALA A 89 5.85 -2.47 3.33
C ALA A 89 5.15 -2.46 1.97
N MET A 90 5.87 -2.70 0.87
CA MET A 90 5.29 -2.80 -0.47
C MET A 90 4.36 -4.01 -0.59
N ALA A 91 4.74 -5.17 -0.07
CA ALA A 91 3.89 -6.35 -0.01
C ALA A 91 2.62 -6.12 0.85
N ALA A 92 2.70 -5.26 1.86
CA ALA A 92 1.55 -4.85 2.68
C ALA A 92 0.67 -3.77 2.03
N GLY A 93 1.02 -3.29 0.83
CA GLY A 93 0.26 -2.25 0.10
C GLY A 93 0.68 -0.81 0.41
N TYR A 94 1.82 -0.60 1.09
CA TYR A 94 2.43 0.71 1.29
C TYR A 94 3.51 0.92 0.23
N TYR A 95 3.10 1.36 -0.97
CA TYR A 95 4.03 1.50 -2.11
C TYR A 95 5.17 2.44 -1.74
N TYR A 96 6.40 1.93 -1.78
CA TYR A 96 7.62 2.63 -1.38
C TYR A 96 7.54 3.33 0.00
N GLN A 97 6.76 2.77 0.95
CA GLN A 97 6.46 3.39 2.25
C GLN A 97 5.82 4.77 2.17
N ASN A 98 5.18 5.06 1.04
CA ASN A 98 4.41 6.28 0.89
C ASN A 98 3.08 6.13 1.61
N TYR A 99 3.01 6.55 2.87
CA TYR A 99 1.77 6.55 3.63
C TYR A 99 0.84 7.73 3.27
N GLN A 100 1.32 8.73 2.52
CA GLN A 100 0.61 9.97 2.27
C GLN A 100 -0.78 9.78 1.66
N PRO A 101 -1.02 8.87 0.68
CA PRO A 101 -2.35 8.67 0.11
C PRO A 101 -3.35 8.13 1.15
N ILE A 102 -2.91 7.19 1.98
CA ILE A 102 -3.76 6.59 3.02
C ILE A 102 -4.04 7.63 4.12
N VAL A 103 -3.02 8.36 4.57
CA VAL A 103 -3.20 9.45 5.55
C VAL A 103 -4.13 10.54 5.01
N SER A 104 -4.05 10.85 3.72
CA SER A 104 -4.93 11.81 3.05
C SER A 104 -6.39 11.32 3.02
N ALA A 105 -6.62 10.03 2.76
CA ALA A 105 -7.95 9.45 2.88
C ALA A 105 -8.50 9.51 4.32
N PHE A 106 -7.66 9.29 5.33
CA PHE A 106 -8.07 9.44 6.73
C PHE A 106 -8.48 10.89 7.02
N LYS A 107 -7.69 11.87 6.57
CA LYS A 107 -8.02 13.29 6.70
C LYS A 107 -9.34 13.64 6.00
N ALA A 108 -9.51 13.22 4.75
CA ALA A 108 -10.70 13.49 3.95
C ALA A 108 -11.99 12.91 4.57
N ASN A 109 -11.89 11.82 5.33
CA ASN A 109 -13.02 11.17 5.99
C ASN A 109 -13.09 11.45 7.51
N ASN A 110 -12.35 12.44 8.01
CA ASN A 110 -12.30 12.81 9.44
C ASN A 110 -11.97 11.63 10.39
N LEU A 111 -11.17 10.67 9.93
CA LEU A 111 -10.72 9.57 10.76
C LEU A 111 -9.61 10.03 11.72
N GLY A 112 -9.55 9.43 12.90
CA GLY A 112 -8.32 9.41 13.69
C GLY A 112 -7.37 8.33 13.17
N LEU A 113 -6.07 8.58 13.28
CA LEU A 113 -5.03 7.63 12.88
C LEU A 113 -4.32 7.09 14.12
N THR A 114 -4.09 5.79 14.13
CA THR A 114 -3.24 5.10 15.10
C THR A 114 -2.15 4.36 14.35
N PHE A 115 -0.90 4.58 14.75
CA PHE A 115 0.26 3.87 14.23
C PHE A 115 0.81 2.94 15.32
N THR A 116 1.41 1.82 14.93
CA THR A 116 1.96 0.80 15.85
C THR A 116 3.49 0.85 15.91
N CYS A 117 4.10 0.08 16.81
CA CYS A 117 5.56 -0.10 16.91
C CYS A 117 6.33 1.15 17.39
N LEU A 118 5.72 1.99 18.23
CA LEU A 118 6.37 3.19 18.79
C LEU A 118 7.45 2.85 19.83
N GLU A 119 7.37 1.66 20.41
CA GLU A 119 8.29 1.12 21.41
C GLU A 119 9.53 0.46 20.82
N MET A 120 9.60 0.32 19.49
CA MET A 120 10.70 -0.37 18.81
C MET A 120 11.76 0.66 18.41
N PHE A 121 12.94 0.57 19.04
CA PHE A 121 14.13 1.38 18.76
C PHE A 121 15.28 0.49 18.29
#